data_AF-A0A662R6S2-F1
#
_entry.id   AF-A0A662R6S2-F1
#
_cell.length_a   1.000
_cell.length_b   1.000
_cell.length_c   1.000
_cell.angle_alpha   90.00
_cell.angle_beta   90.00
_cell.angle_gamma   90.00
#
_symmetry.space_group_name_H-M   'P 1'
#
loop_
_entity.id
_entity.type
_entity.pdbx_description
1 polymer ?
#
loop_
_entity_poly.entity_id
_entity_poly.type
_entity_poly.pdbx_seq_one_letter_code
_entity_poly.pdbx_strand_id
1 'polypeptide(L)' 'TFKYTQRNIIFLNFHDPYQGYFTVIIWSSDWDNFPFEPEIYYDGKEVRVTGEIIEYKGTPEIVVRYPSQIEVAFGG' A
#
# COMPACT_ATOMS: atom_id res chain seq x y z
N THR A 1 -13.92 15.73 -8.33
CA THR A 1 -12.99 14.65 -8.69
C THR A 1 -13.75 13.35 -8.74
N PHE A 2 -13.95 12.77 -9.92
CA PHE A 2 -14.69 11.51 -10.06
C PHE A 2 -13.72 10.34 -9.87
N LYS A 3 -13.82 9.65 -8.73
CA LYS A 3 -13.08 8.41 -8.46
C LYS A 3 -13.86 7.25 -9.10
N TYR A 4 -13.49 6.87 -10.32
CA TYR A 4 -13.97 5.64 -10.96
C TYR A 4 -12.77 4.84 -11.45
N THR A 5 -12.39 3.81 -10.69
CA THR A 5 -11.41 2.81 -11.12
C THR A 5 -11.90 1.45 -10.64
N GLN A 6 -12.10 0.52 -11.57
CA GLN A 6 -12.77 -0.78 -11.39
C GLN A 6 -12.04 -1.78 -10.48
N ARG A 7 -11.10 -1.34 -9.63
CA ARG A 7 -10.45 -2.16 -8.61
C ARG A 7 -10.24 -1.32 -7.35
N ASN A 8 -11.01 -1.65 -6.32
CA ASN A 8 -11.15 -0.95 -5.03
C ASN A 8 -9.92 -1.10 -4.09
N ILE A 9 -8.72 -1.20 -4.65
CA ILE A 9 -7.52 -1.58 -3.92
C ILE A 9 -6.31 -0.85 -4.51
N ILE A 10 -5.51 -0.24 -3.64
CA ILE A 10 -4.16 0.23 -3.98
C ILE A 10 -3.18 -0.87 -3.60
N PHE A 11 -2.31 -1.24 -4.54
CA PHE A 11 -1.18 -2.12 -4.30
C PHE A 11 0.11 -1.31 -4.36
N LEU A 12 0.88 -1.31 -3.29
CA LEU A 12 2.26 -0.82 -3.30
C LEU A 12 3.18 -2.04 -3.38
N ASN A 13 3.62 -2.35 -4.60
CA ASN A 13 4.48 -3.48 -4.91
C ASN A 13 5.95 -3.05 -4.92
N PHE A 14 6.84 -3.92 -4.45
CA PHE A 14 8.28 -3.62 -4.33
C PHE A 14 9.15 -4.43 -5.31
N HIS A 15 8.54 -5.19 -6.22
CA HIS A 15 9.24 -6.05 -7.16
C HIS A 15 8.48 -6.20 -8.49
N ASP A 16 9.20 -6.43 -9.59
CA ASP A 16 8.66 -6.80 -10.91
C ASP A 16 9.36 -8.08 -11.43
N PRO A 17 8.65 -9.21 -11.66
CA PRO A 17 7.22 -9.42 -11.43
C PRO A 17 6.88 -9.43 -9.93
N TYR A 18 5.68 -8.96 -9.58
CA TYR A 18 5.26 -8.79 -8.17
C TYR A 18 4.82 -10.09 -7.49
N GLN A 19 4.47 -11.14 -8.24
CA GLN A 19 3.91 -12.37 -7.71
C GLN A 19 4.91 -13.12 -6.81
N GLY A 20 4.46 -13.53 -5.62
CA GLY A 20 5.29 -14.24 -4.64
C GLY A 20 6.20 -13.33 -3.80
N TYR A 21 6.17 -12.01 -4.02
CA TYR A 21 6.89 -11.02 -3.22
C TYR A 21 5.97 -10.28 -2.27
N PHE A 22 6.55 -9.71 -1.22
CA PHE A 22 5.80 -8.91 -0.27
C PHE A 22 5.06 -7.74 -0.93
N THR A 23 3.79 -7.58 -0.58
CA THR A 23 2.93 -6.51 -1.10
C THR A 23 2.23 -5.76 0.04
N VAL A 24 2.12 -4.44 -0.12
CA VAL A 24 1.32 -3.59 0.77
C VAL A 24 -0.01 -3.27 0.09
N ILE A 25 -1.09 -3.38 0.85
CA ILE A 25 -2.46 -3.22 0.37
C ILE A 25 -3.17 -2.10 1.15
N ILE A 26 -3.86 -1.21 0.43
CA ILE A 26 -4.79 -0.23 1.01
C ILE A 26 -6.16 -0.42 0.36
N TRP A 27 -7.15 -0.84 1.15
CA TRP A 27 -8.52 -1.05 0.68
C TRP A 27 -9.24 0.28 0.47
N SER A 28 -10.20 0.32 -0.46
CA SER A 28 -10.98 1.54 -0.71
C SER A 28 -11.76 2.04 0.50
N SER A 29 -12.11 1.14 1.43
CA SER A 29 -12.75 1.50 2.71
C SER A 29 -11.85 2.33 3.62
N ASP A 30 -10.54 2.28 3.42
CA ASP A 30 -9.55 2.97 4.24
C ASP A 30 -9.03 4.25 3.57
N TRP A 31 -9.41 4.55 2.32
CA TRP A 31 -8.89 5.70 1.58
C TRP A 31 -9.17 7.04 2.26
N ASP A 32 -10.32 7.19 2.92
CA ASP A 32 -10.69 8.43 3.60
C ASP A 32 -9.82 8.71 4.85
N ASN A 33 -9.07 7.71 5.34
CA ASN A 33 -8.07 7.91 6.41
C ASN A 33 -6.80 8.59 5.90
N PHE A 34 -6.58 8.64 4.58
CA PHE A 34 -5.41 9.26 3.98
C PHE A 34 -5.76 10.66 3.48
N PRO A 35 -5.13 11.72 4.03
CA PRO A 35 -5.36 13.09 3.58
C PRO A 35 -4.67 13.41 2.23
N PHE A 36 -4.07 12.41 1.59
CA PHE A 36 -3.34 12.48 0.33
C PHE A 36 -3.58 11.20 -0.48
N GLU A 37 -3.21 11.18 -1.76
CA GLU A 37 -3.30 10.01 -2.65
C GLU A 37 -2.11 9.08 -2.39
N PRO A 38 -2.28 7.94 -1.70
CA PRO A 38 -1.16 7.11 -1.24
C PRO A 38 -0.35 6.50 -2.38
N GLU A 39 -1.03 6.11 -3.46
CA GLU A 39 -0.42 5.54 -4.68
C GLU A 39 0.49 6.53 -5.40
N ILE A 40 0.25 7.83 -5.26
CA ILE A 40 1.13 8.87 -5.80
C ILE A 40 2.20 9.23 -4.77
N TYR A 41 1.82 9.37 -3.50
CA TYR A 41 2.72 9.85 -2.47
C TYR A 41 3.85 8.85 -2.19
N TYR A 42 3.60 7.54 -2.21
CA TYR A 42 4.61 6.52 -1.91
C TYR A 42 5.34 5.98 -3.15
N ASP A 43 4.91 6.35 -4.36
CA ASP A 43 5.55 5.88 -5.59
C ASP A 43 7.03 6.25 -5.64
N GLY A 44 7.86 5.27 -5.99
CA GLY A 44 9.32 5.40 -6.05
C GLY A 44 10.04 5.67 -4.71
N LYS A 45 9.33 5.67 -3.57
CA LYS A 45 9.93 5.93 -2.25
C LYS A 45 10.27 4.63 -1.53
N GLU A 46 11.39 4.66 -0.80
CA GLU A 46 11.67 3.64 0.21
C GLU A 46 10.77 3.90 1.42
N VAL A 47 10.00 2.89 1.83
CA VAL A 47 9.04 2.99 2.92
C VAL A 47 9.29 1.93 3.98
N ARG A 48 8.89 2.24 5.22
CA ARG A 48 8.76 1.28 6.32
C ARG A 48 7.29 1.10 6.62
N VAL A 49 6.85 -0.15 6.72
CA VAL A 49 5.45 -0.49 6.96
C VAL A 49 5.35 -1.35 8.21
N THR A 50 4.39 -1.03 9.08
CA THR A 50 4.16 -1.74 10.34
C THR A 50 2.70 -2.20 10.44
N GLY A 51 2.51 -3.45 10.84
CA GLY A 51 1.20 -4.06 10.98
C GLY A 51 1.28 -5.57 10.94
N GLU A 52 0.12 -6.20 10.84
CA GLU A 52 -0.03 -7.64 10.73
C GLU A 52 0.30 -8.12 9.31
N ILE A 53 1.19 -9.09 9.19
CA ILE A 53 1.48 -9.78 7.94
C ILE A 53 0.57 -11.00 7.85
N ILE A 54 -0.15 -11.12 6.75
CA ILE A 54 -0.97 -12.28 6.41
C ILE A 54 -0.43 -12.95 5.14
N GLU A 55 -0.74 -14.23 4.94
CA GLU A 55 -0.44 -14.92 3.68
C GLU A 55 -1.71 -15.00 2.83
N TYR A 56 -1.64 -14.54 1.58
CA TYR A 56 -2.70 -14.68 0.61
C TYR A 56 -2.16 -15.30 -0.68
N LYS A 57 -2.73 -16.45 -1.06
CA LYS A 57 -2.30 -17.21 -2.26
C LYS A 57 -0.78 -17.46 -2.31
N GLY A 58 -0.16 -17.75 -1.17
CA GLY A 58 1.28 -18.02 -1.06
C GLY A 58 2.17 -16.78 -1.14
N THR A 59 1.59 -15.58 -1.03
CA THR A 59 2.30 -14.30 -1.03
C THR A 59 2.10 -13.59 0.30
N PRO A 60 3.15 -13.07 0.96
CA PRO A 60 3.01 -12.30 2.18
C PRO A 60 2.46 -10.90 1.87
N GLU A 61 1.42 -10.49 2.58
CA GLU A 61 0.74 -9.22 2.39
C GLU A 61 0.57 -8.49 3.73
N ILE A 62 0.57 -7.17 3.71
CA ILE A 62 0.21 -6.32 4.85
C ILE A 62 -0.91 -5.36 4.45
N VAL A 63 -1.92 -5.22 5.31
CA VAL A 63 -3.00 -4.25 5.12
C VAL A 63 -2.71 -2.98 5.92
N VAL A 64 -2.62 -1.86 5.22
CA VAL A 64 -2.43 -0.53 5.80
C VAL A 64 -3.77 0.19 5.80
N ARG A 65 -4.24 0.56 6.99
CA ARG A 65 -5.52 1.25 7.20
C ARG A 65 -5.37 2.74 7.51
N TYR A 66 -4.22 3.14 8.06
CA TYR A 66 -3.93 4.52 8.46
C TYR A 66 -2.52 4.95 8.03
N PRO A 67 -2.28 6.25 7.78
CA PRO A 67 -0.95 6.77 7.44
C PRO A 67 0.13 6.45 8.48
N SER A 68 -0.24 6.29 9.76
CA SER A 68 0.71 5.95 10.84
C SER A 68 1.35 4.56 10.70
N GLN A 69 0.84 3.71 9.82
CA GLN A 69 1.37 2.38 9.56
C GLN A 69 2.42 2.36 8.43
N ILE A 70 2.62 3.47 7.72
CA ILE A 70 3.53 3.55 6.58
C ILE A 70 4.24 4.91 6.54
N GLU A 71 5.56 4.88 6.68
CA GLU A 71 6.41 6.07 6.66
C GLU A 71 7.47 5.97 5.57
N VAL A 72 7.95 7.11 5.08
CA VAL A 72 9.08 7.17 4.15
C VAL A 72 10.37 6.96 4.95
N ALA A 73 11.14 5.93 4.62
CA ALA A 73 12.34 5.51 5.36
C ALA A 73 13.49 6.52 5.25
N PHE A 74 13.57 7.21 4.11
CA PHE A 74 14.52 8.28 3.82
C PHE A 74 13.77 9.46 3.18
N GLY A 75 13.47 10.48 3.98
CA GLY A 75 13.23 11.81 3.44
C GLY A 75 14.57 12.37 3.02
N GLY A 76 14.83 12.48 1.72
CA GLY A 76 16.07 13.06 1.19
C GLY A 76 16.36 14.45 1.77
#